data_AF-A0A4S1FRU8-F1
#
_entry.id   AF-A0A4S1FRU8-F1
#
_cell.length_a   1.000
_cell.length_b   1.000
_cell.length_c   1.000
_cell.angle_alpha   90.00
_cell.angle_beta   90.00
_cell.angle_gamma   90.00
#
_symmetry.space_group_name_H-M   'P 1'
#
loop_
_entity.id
_entity.type
_entity.pdbx_description
1 polymer ?
#
loop_
_entity_poly.entity_id
_entity_poly.type
_entity_poly.pdbx_seq_one_letter_code
_entity_poly.pdbx_strand_id
1 'polypeptide(L)'
;MAALDDVQTRYVAELRAIAPELRAWWKHMCALRGEQTMLTRWPTGISGHPRTLAVFRKYYFEIEALNDEAILDEGEENEDDDDDVTEDMWGEDDDDEGADIGDHAELLIYDIEELAPDIYELVDGICYVPVGLTPDEDPV
;
A
#
# COMPACT_ATOMS: atom_id res chain seq x y z
N MET A 1 5.05 13.10 6.12
CA MET A 1 4.67 13.08 4.70
C MET A 1 5.83 12.80 3.72
N ALA A 2 6.99 13.47 3.81
CA ALA A 2 8.02 13.39 2.75
C ALA A 2 8.57 11.97 2.45
N ALA A 3 8.57 11.07 3.43
CA ALA A 3 9.00 9.68 3.25
C ALA A 3 7.97 8.85 2.46
N LEU A 4 6.68 9.00 2.80
CA LEU A 4 5.58 8.34 2.09
C LEU A 4 5.46 8.85 0.63
N ASP A 5 5.67 10.14 0.41
CA ASP A 5 5.70 10.73 -0.94
C ASP A 5 6.84 10.15 -1.81
N ASP A 6 8.02 9.90 -1.21
CA ASP A 6 9.14 9.25 -1.90
C ASP A 6 8.81 7.80 -2.26
N VAL A 7 8.20 7.06 -1.33
CA VAL A 7 7.72 5.69 -1.55
C VAL A 7 6.73 5.64 -2.72
N GLN A 8 5.74 6.53 -2.73
CA GLN A 8 4.74 6.60 -3.81
C GLN A 8 5.38 6.96 -5.16
N THR A 9 6.34 7.89 -5.15
CA THR A 9 7.08 8.28 -6.35
C THR A 9 7.87 7.11 -6.94
N ARG A 10 8.56 6.33 -6.10
CA ARG A 10 9.30 5.13 -6.52
C ARG A 10 8.38 4.03 -7.00
N TYR A 11 7.26 3.82 -6.32
CA TYR A 11 6.22 2.89 -6.73
C TYR A 11 5.71 3.18 -8.14
N VAL A 12 5.31 4.43 -8.40
CA VAL A 12 4.84 4.88 -9.72
C VAL A 12 5.92 4.68 -10.79
N ALA A 13 7.17 5.01 -10.48
CA ALA A 13 8.28 4.83 -11.42
C ALA A 13 8.50 3.35 -11.78
N GLU A 14 8.43 2.45 -10.80
CA GLU A 14 8.60 1.01 -11.01
C GLU A 14 7.43 0.39 -11.79
N LEU A 15 6.19 0.81 -11.50
CA LEU A 15 5.01 0.42 -12.29
C LEU A 15 5.11 0.89 -13.75
N ARG A 16 5.53 2.14 -13.98
CA ARG A 16 5.76 2.66 -15.35
C ARG A 16 6.83 1.87 -16.10
N ALA A 17 7.87 1.42 -15.41
CA ALA A 17 8.94 0.62 -16.02
C ALA A 17 8.44 -0.75 -16.52
N ILE A 18 7.51 -1.39 -15.80
CA ILE A 18 6.97 -2.71 -16.17
C ILE A 18 5.77 -2.64 -17.12
N ALA A 19 5.02 -1.53 -17.12
CA ALA A 19 3.76 -1.39 -17.86
C ALA A 19 3.84 -1.78 -19.36
N PRO A 20 4.86 -1.39 -20.15
CA PRO A 20 4.93 -1.74 -21.57
C PRO A 20 4.98 -3.25 -21.81
N GLU A 21 5.74 -3.98 -20.99
CA GLU A 21 5.89 -5.42 -21.11
C GLU A 21 4.59 -6.14 -20.73
N LEU A 22 3.92 -5.70 -19.67
CA LEU A 22 2.65 -6.27 -19.21
C LEU A 22 1.51 -6.03 -20.21
N ARG A 23 1.44 -4.84 -20.81
CA ARG A 23 0.50 -4.54 -21.88
C ARG A 23 0.71 -5.45 -23.09
N ALA A 24 1.96 -5.65 -23.48
CA ALA A 24 2.31 -6.55 -24.58
C ALA A 24 1.91 -8.00 -24.27
N TRP A 25 2.18 -8.46 -23.04
CA TRP A 25 1.76 -9.77 -22.56
C TRP A 25 0.24 -9.93 -22.60
N TRP A 26 -0.52 -8.99 -22.03
CA TRP A 26 -1.98 -9.08 -21.99
C TRP A 26 -2.58 -9.10 -23.39
N LYS A 27 -2.11 -8.22 -24.28
CA LYS A 27 -2.52 -8.19 -25.68
C LYS A 27 -2.25 -9.54 -26.37
N HIS A 28 -1.09 -10.15 -26.11
CA HIS A 28 -0.76 -11.46 -26.65
C HIS A 28 -1.69 -12.56 -26.12
N MET A 29 -1.96 -12.57 -24.82
CA MET A 29 -2.84 -13.56 -24.19
C MET A 29 -4.29 -13.45 -24.68
N CYS A 30 -4.81 -12.22 -24.79
CA CYS A 30 -6.13 -11.95 -25.36
C CYS A 30 -6.22 -12.40 -26.82
N ALA A 31 -5.16 -12.22 -27.63
CA ALA A 31 -5.13 -12.72 -29.00
C ALA A 31 -5.13 -14.26 -29.08
N LEU A 32 -4.51 -14.95 -28.10
CA LEU A 32 -4.41 -16.41 -28.08
C LEU A 32 -5.65 -17.13 -27.55
N ARG A 33 -6.42 -16.50 -26.65
CA ARG A 33 -7.50 -17.15 -25.89
C ARG A 33 -8.83 -16.41 -25.92
N GLY A 34 -8.85 -15.18 -26.41
CA GLY A 34 -9.99 -14.28 -26.30
C GLY A 34 -10.01 -13.58 -24.94
N GLU A 35 -10.33 -12.29 -24.95
CA GLU A 35 -10.33 -11.42 -23.78
C GLU A 35 -11.26 -11.92 -22.66
N GLN A 36 -12.48 -12.35 -23.01
CA GLN A 36 -13.45 -12.88 -22.04
C GLN A 36 -12.94 -14.14 -21.30
N THR A 37 -12.15 -14.97 -21.98
CA THR A 37 -11.54 -16.15 -21.35
C THR A 37 -10.39 -15.75 -20.43
N MET A 38 -9.65 -14.69 -20.78
CA MET A 38 -8.57 -14.18 -19.94
C MET A 38 -9.09 -13.49 -18.69
N LEU A 39 -10.21 -12.77 -18.76
CA LEU A 39 -10.83 -12.13 -17.59
C LEU A 39 -11.40 -13.12 -16.57
N THR A 40 -11.62 -14.37 -16.96
CA THR A 40 -12.15 -15.43 -16.08
C THR A 40 -11.07 -16.37 -15.54
N ARG A 41 -9.80 -16.09 -15.82
CA ARG A 41 -8.67 -16.94 -15.45
C ARG A 41 -7.56 -16.12 -14.82
N TRP A 42 -6.90 -16.71 -13.84
CA TRP A 42 -5.68 -16.13 -13.30
C TRP A 42 -4.54 -16.18 -14.34
N PRO A 43 -3.73 -15.12 -14.48
CA PRO A 43 -3.89 -13.79 -13.87
C PRO A 43 -5.03 -12.98 -14.51
N THR A 44 -5.89 -12.40 -13.67
CA THR A 44 -7.03 -11.59 -14.13
C THR A 44 -6.55 -10.19 -14.46
N GLY A 45 -6.53 -9.84 -15.75
CA GLY A 45 -6.05 -8.54 -16.20
C GLY A 45 -4.54 -8.35 -16.01
N ILE A 46 -4.08 -7.13 -16.26
CA ILE A 46 -2.70 -6.72 -16.02
C ILE A 46 -2.42 -6.43 -14.54
N SER A 47 -3.44 -6.06 -13.76
CA SER A 47 -3.32 -5.81 -12.32
C SER A 47 -3.08 -7.10 -11.53
N GLY A 48 -3.76 -8.20 -11.90
CA GLY A 48 -3.51 -9.51 -11.31
C GLY A 48 -2.18 -10.17 -11.72
N HIS A 49 -1.41 -9.57 -12.64
CA HIS A 49 -0.17 -10.16 -13.11
C HIS A 49 0.87 -10.28 -11.98
N PRO A 50 1.59 -11.42 -11.83
CA PRO A 50 2.51 -11.63 -10.71
C PRO A 50 3.59 -10.56 -10.53
N ARG A 51 4.04 -9.93 -11.62
CA ARG A 51 5.02 -8.81 -11.55
C ARG A 51 4.40 -7.53 -10.99
N THR A 52 3.14 -7.24 -11.33
CA THR A 52 2.41 -6.10 -10.75
C THR A 52 2.22 -6.31 -9.25
N LEU A 53 1.75 -7.50 -8.86
CA LEU A 53 1.54 -7.85 -7.46
C LEU A 53 2.85 -7.87 -6.65
N ALA A 54 3.97 -8.27 -7.27
CA ALA A 54 5.28 -8.23 -6.61
C ALA A 54 5.73 -6.80 -6.32
N VAL A 55 5.51 -5.87 -7.25
CA VAL A 55 5.79 -4.44 -7.04
C VAL A 55 4.86 -3.88 -5.97
N PHE A 56 3.55 -4.11 -6.08
CA PHE A 56 2.57 -3.68 -5.07
C PHE A 56 2.96 -4.15 -3.67
N ARG A 57 3.22 -5.45 -3.51
CA ARG A 57 3.59 -6.06 -2.22
C ARG A 57 4.88 -5.49 -1.64
N LYS A 58 5.86 -5.17 -2.48
CA LYS A 58 7.12 -4.55 -2.04
C LYS A 58 6.87 -3.22 -1.35
N TYR A 59 6.10 -2.33 -1.99
CA TYR A 59 5.84 -1.00 -1.45
C TYR A 59 4.79 -1.02 -0.33
N TYR A 60 3.86 -1.99 -0.34
CA TYR A 60 2.98 -2.23 0.80
C TYR A 60 3.76 -2.42 2.10
N PHE A 61 4.76 -3.31 2.12
CA PHE A 61 5.57 -3.54 3.31
C PHE A 61 6.50 -2.38 3.66
N GLU A 62 6.89 -1.59 2.67
CA GLU A 62 7.70 -0.40 2.93
C GLU A 62 6.87 0.66 3.65
N ILE A 63 5.60 0.83 3.29
CA ILE A 63 4.65 1.69 4.02
C ILE A 63 4.36 1.11 5.42
N GLU A 64 4.12 -0.20 5.54
CA GLU A 64 3.95 -0.83 6.87
C GLU A 64 5.15 -0.53 7.79
N ALA A 65 6.38 -0.70 7.32
CA ALA A 65 7.57 -0.44 8.11
C ALA A 65 7.69 1.02 8.55
N LEU A 66 7.36 1.97 7.65
CA LEU A 66 7.36 3.39 7.99
C LEU A 66 6.26 3.75 9.00
N ASN A 67 5.08 3.14 8.88
CA ASN A 67 4.00 3.33 9.82
C ASN A 67 4.35 2.74 11.20
N ASP A 68 4.94 1.55 11.24
CA ASP A 68 5.40 0.91 12.47
C ASP A 68 6.47 1.77 13.18
N GLU A 69 7.42 2.33 12.41
CA GLU A 69 8.44 3.26 12.93
C GLU A 69 7.78 4.53 13.51
N ALA A 70 6.82 5.13 12.80
CA ALA A 70 6.11 6.32 13.27
C ALA A 70 5.32 6.06 14.57
N ILE A 71 4.69 4.88 14.70
CA ILE A 71 3.96 4.50 15.92
C ILE A 71 4.93 4.32 17.11
N LEU A 72 6.12 3.74 16.87
CA LEU A 72 7.11 3.55 17.92
C LEU A 72 7.72 4.88 18.38
N ASP A 73 8.05 5.79 17.45
CA ASP A 73 8.62 7.10 17.78
C ASP A 73 7.64 7.91 18.65
N GLU A 74 6.33 7.90 18.35
CA GLU A 74 5.33 8.55 19.21
C GLU A 74 5.14 7.88 20.56
N GLY A 75 5.24 6.55 20.60
CA GLY A 75 5.17 5.79 21.86
C GLY A 75 6.33 6.11 22.79
N GLU A 76 7.54 6.28 22.25
CA GLU A 76 8.74 6.64 23.02
C GLU A 76 8.70 8.10 23.51
N GLU A 77 8.18 9.04 22.72
CA GLU A 77 8.04 10.45 23.14
C GLU A 77 7.02 10.63 24.28
N ASN A 78 6.00 9.77 24.36
CA ASN A 78 4.97 9.82 25.40
C ASN A 78 5.33 9.06 26.70
N GLU A 79 6.37 8.21 26.72
CA GLU A 79 6.79 7.46 27.93
C GLU A 79 7.57 8.32 28.95
N ASP A 80 8.05 9.51 28.58
CA ASP A 80 8.82 10.40 29.46
C ASP A 80 7.93 11.39 30.28
N ASP A 81 6.61 11.43 30.05
CA ASP A 81 5.65 12.36 30.70
C ASP A 81 4.65 11.67 31.67
N ASP A 82 4.96 10.47 32.17
CA ASP A 82 4.05 9.66 33.01
C ASP A 82 4.04 10.05 34.52
N ASP A 83 4.40 11.30 34.87
CA ASP A 83 4.45 11.79 36.26
C ASP A 83 3.33 12.78 36.64
N ASP A 84 2.38 13.15 35.74
CA ASP A 84 1.29 14.08 36.11
C ASP A 84 -0.10 13.83 35.44
N VAL A 85 -0.39 12.60 34.98
CA VAL A 85 -1.74 12.27 34.46
C VAL A 85 -2.74 12.14 35.61
N THR A 86 -3.45 13.23 35.90
CA THR A 86 -4.53 13.26 36.90
C THR A 86 -5.87 12.85 36.29
N GLU A 87 -6.80 12.29 37.09
CA GLU A 87 -8.15 11.87 36.65
C GLU A 87 -8.98 13.00 36.00
N ASP A 88 -8.53 14.27 36.06
CA ASP A 88 -9.16 15.45 35.48
C ASP A 88 -8.80 15.70 33.99
N MET A 89 -7.84 14.96 33.41
CA MET A 89 -7.40 15.14 32.01
C MET A 89 -8.20 14.34 30.97
N TRP A 90 -9.28 13.66 31.38
CA TRP A 90 -10.19 12.97 30.45
C TRP A 90 -11.08 13.99 29.71
N GLY A 91 -10.55 14.65 28.68
CA GLY A 91 -11.29 15.58 27.83
C GLY A 91 -10.54 16.83 27.39
N GLU A 92 -9.25 16.95 27.67
CA GLU A 92 -8.39 17.86 26.92
C GLU A 92 -8.02 17.15 25.61
N ASP A 93 -8.43 17.73 24.49
CA ASP A 93 -7.97 17.30 23.17
C ASP A 93 -6.48 17.64 23.12
N ASP A 94 -5.63 16.63 23.28
CA ASP A 94 -4.20 16.79 22.99
C ASP A 94 -4.08 17.16 21.51
N ASP A 95 -3.71 18.41 21.24
CA ASP A 95 -3.39 18.96 19.91
C ASP A 95 -2.06 18.38 19.38
N ASP A 96 -1.78 17.10 19.67
CA ASP A 96 -0.61 16.42 19.14
C ASP A 96 -0.89 16.07 17.66
N GLU A 97 0.03 16.46 16.78
CA GLU A 97 0.01 16.07 15.37
C GLU A 97 0.36 14.57 15.32
N GLY A 98 -0.62 13.71 15.65
CA GLY A 98 -0.43 12.27 15.75
C GLY A 98 0.13 11.63 14.49
N ALA A 99 0.52 10.35 14.60
CA ALA A 99 1.54 9.78 13.72
C ALA A 99 1.23 9.97 12.25
N ASP A 100 2.28 10.24 11.47
CA ASP A 100 2.23 10.32 10.02
C ASP A 100 2.01 8.93 9.41
N ILE A 101 0.84 8.36 9.65
CA ILE A 101 0.42 7.04 9.18
C ILE A 101 -0.14 7.14 7.76
N GLY A 102 0.49 6.45 6.83
CA GLY A 102 0.03 6.34 5.46
C GLY A 102 -0.99 5.21 5.28
N ASP A 103 -2.16 5.52 4.69
CA ASP A 103 -3.10 4.49 4.23
C ASP A 103 -2.59 3.85 2.92
N HIS A 104 -2.38 2.53 2.95
CA HIS A 104 -1.84 1.80 1.79
C HIS A 104 -2.74 1.85 0.57
N ALA A 105 -4.05 1.83 0.74
CA ALA A 105 -5.00 1.82 -0.37
C ALA A 105 -5.06 3.20 -1.03
N GLU A 106 -5.07 4.28 -0.24
CA GLU A 106 -4.95 5.64 -0.76
C GLU A 106 -3.66 5.77 -1.57
N LEU A 107 -2.51 5.46 -0.96
CA LEU A 107 -1.20 5.69 -1.57
C LEU A 107 -0.92 4.81 -2.80
N LEU A 108 -1.34 3.54 -2.77
CA LEU A 108 -0.95 2.55 -3.80
C LEU A 108 -2.06 2.25 -4.83
N ILE A 109 -3.30 2.65 -4.58
CA ILE A 109 -4.45 2.34 -5.45
C ILE A 109 -5.21 3.60 -5.84
N TYR A 110 -5.79 4.33 -4.89
CA TYR A 110 -6.74 5.40 -5.19
C TYR A 110 -6.06 6.65 -5.76
N ASP A 111 -4.98 7.11 -5.15
CA ASP A 111 -4.24 8.30 -5.62
C ASP A 111 -3.65 8.14 -7.03
N ILE A 112 -3.40 6.89 -7.44
CA ILE A 112 -2.75 6.58 -8.71
C ILE A 112 -3.60 7.04 -9.90
N GLU A 113 -4.94 7.07 -9.77
CA GLU A 113 -5.81 7.59 -10.84
C GLU A 113 -5.48 9.06 -11.16
N GLU A 114 -5.23 9.88 -10.13
CA GLU A 114 -4.91 11.30 -10.29
C GLU A 114 -3.42 11.52 -10.59
N LEU A 115 -2.52 10.86 -9.85
CA LEU A 115 -1.07 11.06 -9.93
C LEU A 115 -0.45 10.47 -11.20
N ALA A 116 -0.95 9.31 -11.64
CA ALA A 116 -0.36 8.54 -12.72
C ALA A 116 -1.45 7.81 -13.53
N PRO A 117 -2.38 8.55 -14.18
CA PRO A 117 -3.49 7.96 -14.95
C PRO A 117 -3.01 7.04 -16.08
N ASP A 118 -1.79 7.23 -16.56
CA ASP A 118 -1.17 6.40 -17.58
C ASP A 118 -0.89 4.96 -17.13
N ILE A 119 -0.86 4.67 -15.83
CA ILE A 119 -0.64 3.32 -15.28
C ILE A 119 -1.76 2.83 -14.38
N TYR A 120 -2.84 3.59 -14.20
CA TYR A 120 -3.93 3.26 -13.27
C TYR A 120 -4.51 1.84 -13.51
N GLU A 121 -4.61 1.41 -14.76
CA GLU A 121 -5.04 0.06 -15.13
C GLU A 121 -4.18 -1.09 -14.54
N LEU A 122 -2.95 -0.82 -14.08
CA LEU A 122 -2.11 -1.81 -13.37
C LEU A 122 -2.55 -1.98 -11.91
N VAL A 123 -3.19 -0.99 -11.30
CA VAL A 123 -3.58 -1.05 -9.88
C VAL A 123 -5.09 -1.23 -9.70
N ASP A 124 -5.86 -0.94 -10.76
CA ASP A 124 -7.30 -1.11 -10.77
C ASP A 124 -7.72 -2.56 -10.47
N GLY A 125 -8.61 -2.69 -9.48
CA GLY A 125 -9.14 -3.96 -9.00
C GLY A 125 -8.19 -4.81 -8.17
N ILE A 126 -7.03 -4.29 -7.74
CA ILE A 126 -6.20 -4.99 -6.74
C ILE A 126 -6.97 -5.05 -5.42
N CYS A 127 -7.19 -6.28 -4.94
CA CYS A 127 -7.60 -6.54 -3.56
C CYS A 127 -6.45 -7.29 -2.88
N TYR A 128 -5.78 -6.64 -1.93
CA TYR A 128 -4.69 -7.24 -1.19
C TYR A 128 -5.06 -7.38 0.28
N VAL A 129 -4.95 -8.61 0.79
CA VAL A 129 -5.06 -8.90 2.22
C VAL A 129 -3.75 -9.54 2.64
N PRO A 130 -2.90 -8.83 3.39
CA PRO A 130 -1.68 -9.42 3.88
C PRO A 130 -2.03 -10.51 4.91
N VAL A 131 -1.43 -11.70 4.76
CA VAL A 131 -1.60 -12.81 5.71
C VAL A 131 -0.26 -13.07 6.37
N GLY A 132 -0.26 -13.18 7.70
CA GLY A 132 0.94 -13.48 8.49
C GLY A 132 1.88 -12.28 8.67
N LEU A 133 1.33 -11.07 8.84
CA LEU A 133 2.12 -9.90 9.25
C LEU A 133 2.62 -10.04 10.70
N THR A 134 1.81 -10.64 11.57
CA THR A 134 2.14 -10.95 12.96
C THR A 134 2.77 -12.34 13.05
N PRO A 135 4.00 -12.48 13.58
CA PRO A 135 4.66 -13.78 13.69
C PRO A 135 4.02 -14.76 14.70
N ASP A 136 3.14 -14.31 15.61
CA ASP A 136 2.79 -15.08 16.82
C ASP A 136 1.31 -14.93 17.30
N GLU A 137 0.33 -14.81 16.41
CA GLU A 137 -1.06 -15.09 16.83
C GLU A 137 -1.34 -16.60 16.76
N ASP A 138 -1.16 -17.29 17.89
CA ASP A 138 -1.67 -18.65 18.06
C ASP A 138 -3.20 -18.66 17.80
N PRO A 139 -3.72 -19.61 17.00
CA PRO A 139 -5.16 -19.74 16.82
C PRO A 139 -5.82 -20.12 18.16
N VAL A 140 -6.71 -19.26 18.64
CA VAL A 140 -7.51 -19.46 19.87
C VAL A 140 -8.48 -20.64 19.75
#